data_AF-A0A5K3ETD0-F1
#
_entry.id   AF-A0A5K3ETD0-F1
#
_cell.length_a   1.000
_cell.length_b   1.000
_cell.length_c   1.000
_cell.angle_alpha   90.00
_cell.angle_beta   90.00
_cell.angle_gamma   90.00
#
_symmetry.space_group_name_H-M   'P 1'
#
loop_
_entity.id
_entity.type
_entity.pdbx_description
1 polymer ?
#
loop_
_entity_poly.entity_id
_entity_poly.type
_entity_poly.pdbx_seq_one_letter_code
_entity_poly.pdbx_strand_id
1 'polypeptide(L)'
;MHHPGDDQRPGKLVEFNSSASKPLPDRALQIIEKMSPEMPDHDALYLTQSILDAIAQWPAETAFPLFDLLRCLVRWSSASEAIFQPDAWACVSRVSGLQGLLESSTASEPPPTPAQVNCLLFTFRLMTNAIAIDGSRPDIIANVPASLPLIIRLASKFASLITGRRIDAFFDKKGHQVAVATLIFNLSTFAHLHQRNDNLVSILPALRGLPGLCTRMAISLLSYYGTEPGVVVRCPPEVPLRLLRALGTAIVTSIPETAEDGGDAVTKLKRTRLIGSAAAASAEEDPLAGWNRFRDVLGFWAKTAAVQPATRGCANALMECLSDSQL
;
A
#
# COMPACT_ATOMS: atom_id res chain seq x y z
N MET A 1 11.73 -20.67 17.05
CA MET A 1 10.56 -20.53 17.93
C MET A 1 9.33 -20.52 17.05
N HIS A 2 8.55 -21.60 17.07
CA HIS A 2 7.28 -21.70 16.36
C HIS A 2 6.30 -20.68 16.95
N HIS A 3 5.72 -19.83 16.09
CA HIS A 3 4.57 -19.01 16.47
C HIS A 3 3.30 -19.88 16.42
N PRO A 4 2.47 -19.90 17.49
CA PRO A 4 1.29 -20.75 17.60
C PRO A 4 0.08 -20.23 16.79
N GLY A 5 0.32 -19.74 15.57
CA GLY A 5 -0.70 -19.20 14.65
C GLY A 5 -0.76 -19.90 13.28
N ASP A 6 0.14 -20.84 13.01
CA ASP A 6 0.28 -21.46 11.69
C ASP A 6 -0.58 -22.71 11.47
N ASP A 7 -1.07 -23.35 12.55
CA ASP A 7 -1.86 -24.59 12.48
C ASP A 7 -3.34 -24.41 12.10
N GLN A 8 -3.88 -23.18 12.10
CA GLN A 8 -5.30 -22.95 11.75
C GLN A 8 -5.56 -22.71 10.26
N ARG A 9 -4.51 -22.44 9.47
CA ARG A 9 -4.62 -22.07 8.06
C ARG A 9 -5.00 -23.23 7.12
N PRO A 10 -4.43 -24.44 7.26
CA PRO A 10 -4.82 -25.57 6.42
C PRO A 10 -6.27 -26.01 6.68
N GLY A 11 -6.71 -25.99 7.94
CA GLY A 11 -8.03 -26.51 8.35
C GLY A 11 -9.21 -25.79 7.69
N LYS A 12 -9.22 -24.45 7.71
CA LYS A 12 -10.31 -23.67 7.08
C LYS A 12 -10.29 -23.73 5.55
N LEU A 13 -9.10 -23.78 4.95
CA LEU A 13 -9.00 -23.90 3.50
C LEU A 13 -9.55 -25.24 3.03
N VAL A 14 -9.19 -26.35 3.70
CA VAL A 14 -9.70 -27.69 3.36
C VAL A 14 -11.21 -27.78 3.53
N GLU A 15 -11.75 -27.21 4.62
CA GLU A 15 -13.20 -27.13 4.86
C GLU A 15 -13.90 -26.40 3.70
N PHE A 16 -13.48 -25.18 3.39
CA PHE A 16 -14.08 -24.41 2.29
C PHE A 16 -13.90 -25.09 0.95
N ASN A 17 -12.74 -25.70 0.69
CA ASN A 17 -12.44 -26.42 -0.53
C ASN A 17 -13.41 -27.57 -0.77
N SER A 18 -13.71 -28.35 0.28
CA SER A 18 -14.62 -29.50 0.18
C SER A 18 -16.06 -29.13 -0.22
N SER A 19 -16.46 -27.89 0.06
CA SER A 19 -17.80 -27.35 -0.23
C SER A 19 -17.85 -26.43 -1.46
N ALA A 20 -16.71 -26.16 -2.08
CA ALA A 20 -16.62 -25.21 -3.18
C ALA A 20 -17.19 -25.76 -4.48
N SER A 21 -17.83 -24.88 -5.26
CA SER A 21 -18.29 -25.19 -6.63
C SER A 21 -17.14 -25.57 -7.58
N LYS A 22 -15.96 -24.99 -7.34
CA LYS A 22 -14.71 -25.34 -8.03
C LYS A 22 -13.58 -25.52 -7.00
N PRO A 23 -13.40 -26.73 -6.45
CA PRO A 23 -12.33 -27.00 -5.51
C PRO A 23 -10.95 -26.88 -6.17
N LEU A 24 -9.95 -26.53 -5.37
CA LEU A 24 -8.54 -26.73 -5.69
C LEU A 24 -8.26 -28.22 -5.88
N PRO A 25 -7.45 -28.59 -6.88
CA PRO A 25 -7.06 -29.97 -7.12
C PRO A 25 -6.16 -30.51 -6.00
N ASP A 26 -6.15 -31.83 -5.80
CA ASP A 26 -5.35 -32.49 -4.74
C ASP A 26 -3.87 -32.12 -4.79
N ARG A 27 -3.30 -32.00 -6.00
CA ARG A 27 -1.91 -31.56 -6.17
C ARG A 27 -1.68 -30.16 -5.58
N ALA A 28 -2.62 -29.23 -5.77
CA ALA A 28 -2.51 -27.89 -5.21
C ALA A 28 -2.55 -27.94 -3.67
N LEU A 29 -3.44 -28.77 -3.09
CA LEU A 29 -3.51 -28.98 -1.64
C LEU A 29 -2.21 -29.56 -1.06
N GLN A 30 -1.62 -30.56 -1.74
CA GLN A 30 -0.32 -31.14 -1.34
C GLN A 30 0.81 -30.12 -1.39
N ILE A 31 0.79 -29.20 -2.37
CA ILE A 31 1.76 -28.10 -2.45
C ILE A 31 1.55 -27.13 -1.28
N ILE A 32 0.30 -26.79 -0.96
CA ILE A 32 -0.03 -25.91 0.17
C ILE A 32 0.48 -26.47 1.50
N GLU A 33 0.28 -27.77 1.75
CA GLU A 33 0.75 -28.45 2.97
C GLU A 33 2.26 -28.39 3.15
N LYS A 34 3.01 -28.33 2.04
CA LYS A 34 4.47 -28.32 2.00
C LYS A 34 5.04 -26.95 1.66
N MET A 35 4.21 -25.90 1.66
CA MET A 35 4.62 -24.59 1.18
C MET A 35 5.75 -24.01 2.04
N SER A 36 6.90 -23.81 1.42
CA SER A 36 8.08 -23.21 2.05
C SER A 36 8.72 -22.15 1.14
N PRO A 37 9.58 -21.26 1.66
CA PRO A 37 10.33 -20.31 0.82
C PRO A 37 11.19 -20.97 -0.27
N GLU A 38 11.57 -22.23 -0.09
CA GLU A 38 12.44 -23.00 -0.99
C GLU A 38 11.66 -23.79 -2.06
N MET A 39 10.32 -23.68 -2.09
CA MET A 39 9.48 -24.33 -3.10
C MET A 39 9.93 -23.95 -4.53
N PRO A 40 9.94 -24.89 -5.49
CA PRO A 40 10.26 -24.58 -6.88
C PRO A 40 9.25 -23.63 -7.53
N ASP A 41 9.74 -22.77 -8.44
CA ASP A 41 8.92 -21.77 -9.14
C ASP A 41 7.79 -22.39 -9.97
N HIS A 42 7.98 -23.60 -10.54
CA HIS A 42 6.94 -24.30 -11.29
C HIS A 42 5.78 -24.79 -10.41
N ASP A 43 6.05 -25.19 -9.16
CA ASP A 43 5.00 -25.56 -8.21
C ASP A 43 4.27 -24.32 -7.68
N ALA A 44 5.00 -23.22 -7.47
CA ALA A 44 4.41 -21.92 -7.16
C ALA A 44 3.46 -21.45 -8.27
N LEU A 45 3.88 -21.58 -9.53
CA LEU A 45 3.07 -21.24 -10.70
C LEU A 45 1.84 -22.14 -10.81
N TYR A 46 2.01 -23.47 -10.68
CA TYR A 46 0.90 -24.41 -10.73
C TYR A 46 -0.16 -24.11 -9.65
N LEU A 47 0.29 -23.86 -8.41
CA LEU A 47 -0.60 -23.50 -7.32
C LEU A 47 -1.30 -22.16 -7.60
N THR A 48 -0.57 -21.18 -8.10
CA THR A 48 -1.13 -19.86 -8.47
C THR A 48 -2.21 -20.00 -9.53
N GLN A 49 -1.95 -20.72 -10.61
CA GLN A 49 -2.93 -20.95 -11.68
C GLN A 49 -4.17 -21.68 -11.15
N SER A 50 -3.97 -22.71 -10.32
CA SER A 50 -5.08 -23.43 -9.67
C SER A 50 -5.95 -22.51 -8.80
N ILE A 51 -5.31 -21.58 -8.07
CA ILE A 51 -6.02 -20.59 -7.25
C ILE A 51 -6.78 -19.59 -8.15
N LEU A 52 -6.13 -19.02 -9.17
CA LEU A 52 -6.75 -18.05 -10.08
C LEU A 52 -7.94 -18.66 -10.84
N ASP A 53 -7.85 -19.94 -11.18
CA ASP A 53 -8.93 -20.70 -11.79
C ASP A 53 -10.12 -20.90 -10.85
N ALA A 54 -9.86 -21.10 -9.55
CA ALA A 54 -10.88 -21.34 -8.54
C ALA A 54 -11.51 -20.04 -8.01
N ILE A 55 -10.73 -18.98 -7.84
CA ILE A 55 -11.14 -17.74 -7.14
C ILE A 55 -12.38 -17.09 -7.74
N ALA A 56 -12.57 -17.23 -9.06
CA ALA A 56 -13.72 -16.69 -9.79
C ALA A 56 -15.06 -17.32 -9.36
N GLN A 57 -15.00 -18.53 -8.82
CA GLN A 57 -16.15 -19.37 -8.47
C GLN A 57 -16.40 -19.41 -6.96
N TRP A 58 -15.45 -18.93 -6.17
CA TRP A 58 -15.56 -18.88 -4.71
C TRP A 58 -16.21 -17.56 -4.27
N PRO A 59 -17.27 -17.61 -3.44
CA PRO A 59 -17.83 -16.40 -2.85
C PRO A 59 -16.80 -15.78 -1.88
N ALA A 60 -16.88 -14.46 -1.67
CA ALA A 60 -15.89 -13.73 -0.87
C ALA A 60 -15.78 -14.27 0.57
N GLU A 61 -16.87 -14.82 1.10
CA GLU A 61 -17.00 -15.42 2.43
C GLU A 61 -16.00 -16.56 2.66
N THR A 62 -15.70 -17.31 1.60
CA THR A 62 -14.80 -18.46 1.65
C THR A 62 -13.51 -18.24 0.85
N ALA A 63 -13.44 -17.21 0.01
CA ALA A 63 -12.28 -16.96 -0.85
C ALA A 63 -11.07 -16.37 -0.12
N PHE A 64 -11.21 -15.75 1.06
CA PHE A 64 -10.10 -15.05 1.72
C PHE A 64 -8.81 -15.88 1.95
N PRO A 65 -8.84 -17.21 2.22
CA PRO A 65 -7.63 -18.01 2.33
C PRO A 65 -6.87 -18.09 0.99
N LEU A 66 -7.58 -18.05 -0.14
CA LEU A 66 -6.95 -18.00 -1.47
C LEU A 66 -6.18 -16.70 -1.65
N PHE A 67 -6.73 -15.55 -1.24
CA PHE A 67 -6.00 -14.28 -1.26
C PHE A 67 -4.79 -14.29 -0.31
N ASP A 68 -4.90 -14.95 0.85
CA ASP A 68 -3.78 -15.11 1.78
C ASP A 68 -2.63 -15.94 1.17
N LEU A 69 -2.95 -16.97 0.39
CA LEU A 69 -1.97 -17.73 -0.39
C LEU A 69 -1.37 -16.88 -1.52
N LEU A 70 -2.19 -16.18 -2.31
CA LEU A 70 -1.69 -15.33 -3.40
C LEU A 70 -0.68 -14.30 -2.91
N ARG A 71 -0.93 -13.62 -1.78
CA ARG A 71 0.04 -12.65 -1.23
C ARG A 71 1.38 -13.29 -0.84
N CYS A 72 1.41 -14.59 -0.54
CA CYS A 72 2.62 -15.32 -0.21
C CYS A 72 3.34 -15.79 -1.48
N LEU A 73 2.57 -16.19 -2.50
CA LEU A 73 3.05 -16.70 -3.78
C LEU A 73 3.73 -15.66 -4.66
N VAL A 74 3.43 -14.38 -4.44
CA VAL A 74 4.05 -13.27 -5.19
C VAL A 74 5.58 -13.20 -5.08
N ARG A 75 6.21 -13.97 -4.17
CA ARG A 75 7.67 -14.09 -4.10
C ARG A 75 8.31 -14.84 -5.26
N TRP A 76 7.54 -15.70 -5.92
CA TRP A 76 8.00 -16.47 -7.08
C TRP A 76 7.71 -15.68 -8.36
N SER A 77 8.69 -15.63 -9.25
CA SER A 77 8.62 -14.69 -10.38
C SER A 77 7.48 -15.00 -11.31
N SER A 78 7.28 -16.28 -11.64
CA SER A 78 6.22 -16.72 -12.54
C SER A 78 4.85 -16.62 -11.88
N ALA A 79 4.78 -16.85 -10.57
CA ALA A 79 3.55 -16.68 -9.81
C ALA A 79 3.10 -15.21 -9.76
N SER A 80 4.01 -14.28 -9.46
CA SER A 80 3.70 -12.84 -9.50
C SER A 80 3.20 -12.44 -10.88
N GLU A 81 3.91 -12.83 -11.94
CA GLU A 81 3.54 -12.50 -13.31
C GLU A 81 2.13 -13.02 -13.67
N ALA A 82 1.78 -14.23 -13.26
CA ALA A 82 0.46 -14.82 -13.49
C ALA A 82 -0.67 -14.08 -12.72
N ILE A 83 -0.43 -13.67 -11.47
CA ILE A 83 -1.42 -12.97 -10.64
C ILE A 83 -1.79 -11.61 -11.23
N PHE A 84 -0.80 -10.89 -11.78
CA PHE A 84 -0.98 -9.54 -12.27
C PHE A 84 -1.26 -9.45 -13.78
N GLN A 85 -1.49 -10.58 -14.46
CA GLN A 85 -2.07 -10.56 -15.80
C GLN A 85 -3.45 -9.86 -15.78
N PRO A 86 -3.84 -9.13 -16.85
CA PRO A 86 -5.06 -8.32 -16.85
C PRO A 86 -6.33 -9.08 -16.43
N ASP A 87 -6.56 -10.26 -16.99
CA ASP A 87 -7.77 -11.05 -16.72
C ASP A 87 -7.76 -11.63 -15.29
N ALA A 88 -6.61 -12.12 -14.84
CA ALA A 88 -6.42 -12.63 -13.49
C ALA A 88 -6.65 -11.52 -12.45
N TRP A 89 -6.05 -10.35 -12.66
CA TRP A 89 -6.20 -9.21 -11.77
C TRP A 89 -7.63 -8.65 -11.78
N ALA A 90 -8.29 -8.59 -12.94
CA ALA A 90 -9.70 -8.21 -13.01
C ALA A 90 -10.57 -9.12 -12.14
N CYS A 91 -10.31 -10.42 -12.16
CA CYS A 91 -11.00 -11.37 -11.29
C CYS A 91 -10.68 -11.14 -9.80
N VAL A 92 -9.40 -11.06 -9.43
CA VAL A 92 -8.93 -10.80 -8.05
C VAL A 92 -9.54 -9.50 -7.49
N SER A 93 -9.52 -8.42 -8.28
CA SER A 93 -10.03 -7.11 -7.87
C SER A 93 -11.56 -7.09 -7.73
N ARG A 94 -12.28 -7.80 -8.62
CA ARG A 94 -13.74 -7.96 -8.51
C ARG A 94 -14.15 -8.75 -7.27
N VAL A 95 -13.56 -9.93 -7.06
CA VAL A 95 -13.91 -10.82 -5.93
C VAL A 95 -13.57 -10.17 -4.59
N SER A 96 -12.45 -9.44 -4.51
CA SER A 96 -12.12 -8.69 -3.30
C SER A 96 -12.97 -7.44 -3.08
N GLY A 97 -13.79 -7.00 -4.04
CA GLY A 97 -14.52 -5.74 -3.97
C GLY A 97 -13.64 -4.51 -4.20
N LEU A 98 -12.36 -4.69 -4.56
CA LEU A 98 -11.45 -3.59 -4.87
C LEU A 98 -11.90 -2.83 -6.12
N GLN A 99 -12.38 -3.54 -7.14
CA GLN A 99 -12.82 -2.93 -8.39
C GLN A 99 -13.91 -1.87 -8.15
N GLY A 100 -14.98 -2.23 -7.43
CA GLY A 100 -16.07 -1.30 -7.08
C GLY A 100 -15.58 -0.10 -6.28
N LEU A 101 -14.71 -0.32 -5.27
CA LEU A 101 -14.12 0.78 -4.50
C LEU A 101 -13.35 1.78 -5.39
N LEU A 102 -12.68 1.30 -6.44
CA LEU A 102 -11.86 2.14 -7.31
C LEU A 102 -12.65 2.76 -8.48
N GLU A 103 -13.76 2.17 -8.88
CA GLU A 103 -14.59 2.59 -10.02
C GLU A 103 -15.81 3.42 -9.62
N SER A 104 -16.31 3.23 -8.39
CA SER A 104 -17.29 4.10 -7.78
C SER A 104 -16.82 5.55 -7.92
N SER A 105 -17.48 6.32 -8.76
CA SER A 105 -17.31 7.78 -8.85
C SER A 105 -18.41 8.51 -8.10
N THR A 106 -19.41 7.77 -7.63
CA THR A 106 -20.59 8.27 -6.93
C THR A 106 -20.83 7.47 -5.65
N ALA A 107 -21.37 8.14 -4.62
CA ALA A 107 -21.76 7.52 -3.34
C ALA A 107 -22.90 6.48 -3.44
N SER A 108 -23.30 6.10 -4.66
CA SER A 108 -24.43 5.20 -4.92
C SER A 108 -24.03 3.73 -5.03
N GLU A 109 -22.74 3.40 -5.15
CA GLU A 109 -22.33 1.99 -5.09
C GLU A 109 -22.40 1.48 -3.65
N PRO A 110 -22.94 0.26 -3.44
CA PRO A 110 -23.01 -0.31 -2.11
C PRO A 110 -21.60 -0.49 -1.55
N PRO A 111 -21.39 -0.25 -0.24
CA PRO A 111 -20.11 -0.50 0.39
C PRO A 111 -19.74 -1.99 0.27
N PRO A 112 -18.43 -2.33 0.31
CA PRO A 112 -17.98 -3.71 0.27
C PRO A 112 -18.61 -4.51 1.42
N THR A 113 -19.01 -5.75 1.13
CA THR A 113 -19.56 -6.64 2.15
C THR A 113 -18.50 -6.97 3.21
N PRO A 114 -18.87 -7.39 4.43
CA PRO A 114 -17.89 -7.79 5.45
C PRO A 114 -16.90 -8.85 4.97
N ALA A 115 -17.35 -9.77 4.10
CA ALA A 115 -16.51 -10.78 3.46
C ALA A 115 -15.51 -10.18 2.46
N GLN A 116 -15.97 -9.28 1.58
CA GLN A 116 -15.10 -8.53 0.67
C GLN A 116 -14.06 -7.72 1.44
N VAL A 117 -14.43 -7.10 2.56
CA VAL A 117 -13.48 -6.40 3.43
C VAL A 117 -12.36 -7.33 3.90
N ASN A 118 -12.63 -8.60 4.22
CA ASN A 118 -11.56 -9.55 4.57
C ASN A 118 -10.64 -9.84 3.37
N CYS A 119 -11.19 -10.01 2.17
CA CYS A 119 -10.39 -10.17 0.96
C CYS A 119 -9.55 -8.93 0.65
N LEU A 120 -10.09 -7.71 0.82
CA LEU A 120 -9.37 -6.45 0.62
C LEU A 120 -8.08 -6.37 1.44
N LEU A 121 -8.09 -6.85 2.69
CA LEU A 121 -6.88 -6.90 3.52
C LEU A 121 -5.76 -7.65 2.80
N PHE A 122 -6.07 -8.82 2.29
CA PHE A 122 -5.10 -9.68 1.61
C PHE A 122 -4.75 -9.14 0.22
N THR A 123 -5.67 -8.48 -0.49
CA THR A 123 -5.36 -7.77 -1.74
C THR A 123 -4.37 -6.62 -1.52
N PHE A 124 -4.53 -5.81 -0.46
CA PHE A 124 -3.56 -4.77 -0.11
C PHE A 124 -2.20 -5.37 0.28
N ARG A 125 -2.19 -6.47 1.04
CA ARG A 125 -0.96 -7.20 1.39
C ARG A 125 -0.28 -7.82 0.15
N LEU A 126 -1.06 -8.34 -0.80
CA LEU A 126 -0.57 -8.86 -2.08
C LEU A 126 0.16 -7.76 -2.86
N MET A 127 -0.46 -6.59 -3.07
CA MET A 127 0.18 -5.46 -3.74
C MET A 127 1.42 -4.95 -2.98
N THR A 128 1.33 -4.91 -1.64
CA THR A 128 2.46 -4.50 -0.78
C THR A 128 3.67 -5.41 -0.98
N ASN A 129 3.44 -6.72 -0.96
CA ASN A 129 4.49 -7.73 -1.16
C ASN A 129 5.02 -7.69 -2.59
N ALA A 130 4.15 -7.52 -3.59
CA ALA A 130 4.54 -7.40 -4.98
C ALA A 130 5.52 -6.24 -5.19
N ILE A 131 5.20 -5.02 -4.74
CA ILE A 131 6.10 -3.86 -4.87
C ILE A 131 7.44 -4.13 -4.17
N ALA A 132 7.43 -4.71 -2.97
CA ALA A 132 8.67 -4.97 -2.22
C ALA A 132 9.58 -5.99 -2.94
N ILE A 133 8.99 -7.06 -3.46
CA ILE A 133 9.74 -8.16 -4.08
C ILE A 133 10.11 -7.78 -5.51
N ASP A 134 9.13 -7.48 -6.34
CA ASP A 134 9.31 -7.19 -7.76
C ASP A 134 10.09 -5.91 -8.00
N GLY A 135 9.90 -4.92 -7.14
CA GLY A 135 10.64 -3.66 -7.19
C GLY A 135 12.10 -3.76 -6.77
N SER A 136 12.50 -4.88 -6.16
CA SER A 136 13.87 -5.16 -5.71
C SER A 136 14.65 -6.09 -6.65
N ARG A 137 14.03 -6.55 -7.75
CA ARG A 137 14.69 -7.46 -8.69
C ARG A 137 15.86 -6.78 -9.41
N PRO A 138 17.00 -7.48 -9.56
CA PRO A 138 18.21 -6.91 -10.14
C PRO A 138 18.07 -6.57 -11.63
N ASP A 139 17.17 -7.25 -12.35
CA ASP A 139 16.96 -7.16 -13.79
C ASP A 139 15.68 -6.40 -14.19
N ILE A 140 15.11 -5.63 -13.28
CA ILE A 140 13.85 -4.88 -13.46
C ILE A 140 13.79 -4.04 -14.75
N ILE A 141 14.92 -3.52 -15.23
CA ILE A 141 14.98 -2.72 -16.46
C ILE A 141 14.79 -3.60 -17.71
N ALA A 142 15.35 -4.81 -17.69
CA ALA A 142 15.27 -5.73 -18.82
C ALA A 142 13.90 -6.41 -18.89
N ASN A 143 13.27 -6.66 -17.73
CA ASN A 143 11.97 -7.29 -17.64
C ASN A 143 11.17 -6.69 -16.49
N VAL A 144 10.33 -5.69 -16.79
CA VAL A 144 9.46 -5.05 -15.79
C VAL A 144 8.31 -6.02 -15.44
N PRO A 145 8.21 -6.50 -14.19
CA PRO A 145 7.14 -7.42 -13.80
C PRO A 145 5.76 -6.76 -13.94
N ALA A 146 4.73 -7.50 -14.37
CA ALA A 146 3.39 -6.97 -14.61
C ALA A 146 2.75 -6.27 -13.39
N SER A 147 3.16 -6.65 -12.18
CA SER A 147 2.72 -6.04 -10.92
C SER A 147 3.04 -4.55 -10.84
N LEU A 148 4.20 -4.12 -11.31
CA LEU A 148 4.69 -2.74 -11.15
C LEU A 148 3.87 -1.72 -11.94
N PRO A 149 3.71 -1.81 -13.28
CA PRO A 149 2.90 -0.86 -14.04
C PRO A 149 1.46 -0.83 -13.53
N LEU A 150 0.92 -1.98 -13.12
CA LEU A 150 -0.43 -2.09 -12.59
C LEU A 150 -0.58 -1.33 -11.28
N ILE A 151 0.22 -1.67 -10.25
CA ILE A 151 0.07 -1.10 -8.90
C ILE A 151 0.42 0.40 -8.91
N ILE A 152 1.45 0.82 -9.64
CA ILE A 152 1.82 2.24 -9.76
C ILE A 152 0.68 3.05 -10.40
N ARG A 153 0.01 2.51 -11.42
CA ARG A 153 -1.18 3.17 -12.00
C ARG A 153 -2.33 3.25 -11.01
N LEU A 154 -2.55 2.21 -10.20
CA LEU A 154 -3.59 2.21 -9.16
C LEU A 154 -3.34 3.23 -8.05
N ALA A 155 -2.09 3.68 -7.84
CA ALA A 155 -1.77 4.69 -6.82
C ALA A 155 -2.56 5.99 -6.98
N SER A 156 -2.90 6.38 -8.23
CA SER A 156 -3.77 7.54 -8.47
C SER A 156 -5.19 7.33 -7.94
N LYS A 157 -5.77 6.15 -8.19
CA LYS A 157 -7.10 5.77 -7.66
C LYS A 157 -7.08 5.61 -6.14
N PHE A 158 -6.01 5.08 -5.55
CA PHE A 158 -5.85 5.01 -4.10
C PHE A 158 -5.77 6.38 -3.45
N ALA A 159 -5.04 7.32 -4.07
CA ALA A 159 -5.01 8.69 -3.58
C ALA A 159 -6.43 9.28 -3.54
N SER A 160 -7.21 9.12 -4.61
CA SER A 160 -8.61 9.58 -4.64
C SER A 160 -9.53 8.86 -3.64
N LEU A 161 -9.31 7.56 -3.41
CA LEU A 161 -10.05 6.78 -2.42
C LEU A 161 -9.80 7.31 -0.99
N ILE A 162 -8.54 7.60 -0.67
CA ILE A 162 -8.10 8.09 0.65
C ILE A 162 -8.53 9.53 0.86
N THR A 163 -8.28 10.44 -0.09
CA THR A 163 -8.65 11.85 0.04
C THR A 163 -10.16 12.04 0.09
N GLY A 164 -10.91 11.24 -0.67
CA GLY A 164 -12.38 11.21 -0.64
C GLY A 164 -12.99 10.49 0.55
N ARG A 165 -12.20 10.04 1.54
CA ARG A 165 -12.62 9.30 2.75
C ARG A 165 -13.43 8.02 2.51
N ARG A 166 -13.40 7.48 1.29
CA ARG A 166 -14.11 6.22 0.96
C ARG A 166 -13.46 4.99 1.58
N ILE A 167 -12.28 5.16 2.17
CA ILE A 167 -11.61 4.15 3.00
C ILE A 167 -12.38 3.81 4.29
N ASP A 168 -13.32 4.65 4.74
CA ASP A 168 -14.13 4.41 5.96
C ASP A 168 -14.86 3.06 5.93
N ALA A 169 -15.11 2.50 4.75
CA ALA A 169 -15.70 1.18 4.58
C ALA A 169 -14.86 0.02 5.15
N PHE A 170 -13.56 0.21 5.40
CA PHE A 170 -12.68 -0.86 5.89
C PHE A 170 -11.54 -0.39 6.82
N PHE A 171 -11.30 0.92 6.91
CA PHE A 171 -10.10 1.47 7.56
C PHE A 171 -10.20 1.55 9.08
N ASP A 172 -11.33 1.18 9.68
CA ASP A 172 -11.49 0.98 11.12
C ASP A 172 -10.74 -0.27 11.63
N LYS A 173 -10.45 -1.22 10.73
CA LYS A 173 -9.74 -2.47 11.06
C LYS A 173 -8.22 -2.27 11.06
N LYS A 174 -7.58 -2.56 12.20
CA LYS A 174 -6.12 -2.45 12.40
C LYS A 174 -5.28 -3.12 11.30
N GLY A 175 -5.68 -4.32 10.86
CA GLY A 175 -4.96 -5.05 9.81
C GLY A 175 -4.90 -4.28 8.48
N HIS A 176 -5.99 -3.61 8.11
CA HIS A 176 -6.09 -2.82 6.88
C HIS A 176 -5.28 -1.54 6.97
N GLN A 177 -5.34 -0.85 8.11
CA GLN A 177 -4.51 0.33 8.38
C GLN A 177 -3.02 0.03 8.15
N VAL A 178 -2.57 -1.09 8.70
CA VAL A 178 -1.19 -1.57 8.54
C VAL A 178 -0.88 -1.90 7.08
N ALA A 179 -1.75 -2.62 6.38
CA ALA A 179 -1.51 -3.02 4.99
C ALA A 179 -1.41 -1.79 4.06
N VAL A 180 -2.34 -0.84 4.17
CA VAL A 180 -2.35 0.38 3.34
C VAL A 180 -1.14 1.26 3.66
N ALA A 181 -0.81 1.48 4.94
CA ALA A 181 0.37 2.25 5.31
C ALA A 181 1.67 1.61 4.80
N THR A 182 1.74 0.27 4.79
CA THR A 182 2.89 -0.46 4.24
C THR A 182 2.96 -0.34 2.72
N LEU A 183 1.82 -0.39 2.00
CA LEU A 183 1.78 -0.16 0.57
C LEU A 183 2.30 1.23 0.19
N ILE A 184 1.86 2.29 0.89
CA ILE A 184 2.31 3.66 0.66
C ILE A 184 3.81 3.79 0.94
N PHE A 185 4.28 3.19 2.02
CA PHE A 185 5.72 3.13 2.34
C PHE A 185 6.54 2.44 1.24
N ASN A 186 6.09 1.28 0.76
CA ASN A 186 6.78 0.55 -0.30
C ASN A 186 6.76 1.31 -1.63
N LEU A 187 5.64 1.95 -2.00
CA LEU A 187 5.55 2.80 -3.19
C LEU A 187 6.49 4.00 -3.12
N SER A 188 6.57 4.67 -1.95
CA SER A 188 7.48 5.80 -1.75
C SER A 188 8.94 5.38 -1.86
N THR A 189 9.29 4.21 -1.30
CA THR A 189 10.64 3.65 -1.35
C THR A 189 11.00 3.23 -2.78
N PHE A 190 10.08 2.58 -3.49
CA PHE A 190 10.26 2.23 -4.89
C PHE A 190 10.49 3.48 -5.76
N ALA A 191 9.69 4.53 -5.57
CA ALA A 191 9.88 5.80 -6.27
C ALA A 191 11.25 6.41 -5.97
N HIS A 192 11.66 6.45 -4.70
CA HIS A 192 12.94 6.99 -4.28
C HIS A 192 14.13 6.28 -4.96
N LEU A 193 14.10 4.95 -4.98
CA LEU A 193 15.18 4.15 -5.54
C LEU A 193 15.29 4.28 -7.06
N HIS A 194 14.17 4.48 -7.76
CA HIS A 194 14.13 4.29 -9.22
C HIS A 194 13.73 5.53 -10.03
N GLN A 195 13.30 6.64 -9.42
CA GLN A 195 12.86 7.81 -10.18
C GLN A 195 13.98 8.49 -10.99
N ARG A 196 15.24 8.29 -10.62
CA ARG A 196 16.41 8.79 -11.37
C ARG A 196 16.90 7.84 -12.47
N ASN A 197 16.22 6.71 -12.65
CA ASN A 197 16.54 5.76 -13.71
C ASN A 197 15.74 6.11 -14.96
N ASP A 198 16.34 6.88 -15.87
CA ASP A 198 15.66 7.38 -17.08
C ASP A 198 15.08 6.26 -17.95
N ASN A 199 15.76 5.11 -18.01
CA ASN A 199 15.27 3.94 -18.75
C ASN A 199 13.99 3.40 -18.12
N LEU A 200 13.98 3.18 -16.80
CA LEU A 200 12.79 2.69 -16.12
C LEU A 200 11.65 3.72 -16.15
N VAL A 201 11.96 5.00 -16.03
CA VAL A 201 10.98 6.09 -16.14
C VAL A 201 10.39 6.21 -17.54
N SER A 202 11.15 5.87 -18.58
CA SER A 202 10.67 5.77 -19.95
C SER A 202 9.66 4.63 -20.11
N ILE A 203 9.94 3.46 -19.53
CA ILE A 203 9.07 2.27 -19.57
C ILE A 203 7.84 2.44 -18.65
N LEU A 204 8.02 3.11 -17.51
CA LEU A 204 6.99 3.36 -16.49
C LEU A 204 6.79 4.87 -16.24
N PRO A 205 6.16 5.62 -17.18
CA PRO A 205 6.00 7.07 -17.05
C PRO A 205 5.27 7.51 -15.78
N ALA A 206 4.35 6.68 -15.27
CA ALA A 206 3.60 6.94 -14.04
C ALA A 206 4.49 7.06 -12.79
N LEU A 207 5.73 6.54 -12.85
CA LEU A 207 6.72 6.67 -11.77
C LEU A 207 7.05 8.13 -11.45
N ARG A 208 7.01 9.03 -12.44
CA ARG A 208 7.30 10.46 -12.25
C ARG A 208 6.37 11.14 -11.25
N GLY A 209 5.09 10.75 -11.26
CA GLY A 209 4.06 11.32 -10.37
C GLY A 209 3.91 10.58 -9.04
N LEU A 210 4.56 9.42 -8.88
CA LEU A 210 4.36 8.54 -7.73
C LEU A 210 4.74 9.16 -6.37
N PRO A 211 5.85 9.93 -6.24
CA PRO A 211 6.16 10.58 -4.97
C PRO A 211 5.06 11.57 -4.54
N GLY A 212 4.56 12.39 -5.47
CA GLY A 212 3.48 13.33 -5.18
C GLY A 212 2.19 12.65 -4.73
N LEU A 213 1.88 11.48 -5.31
CA LEU A 213 0.77 10.63 -4.86
C LEU A 213 1.00 10.07 -3.45
N CYS A 214 2.21 9.59 -3.14
CA CYS A 214 2.56 9.08 -1.82
C CYS A 214 2.49 10.18 -0.75
N THR A 215 2.95 11.40 -1.07
CA THR A 215 2.83 12.59 -0.20
C THR A 215 1.37 12.86 0.14
N ARG A 216 0.48 12.93 -0.87
CA ARG A 216 -0.96 13.13 -0.66
C ARG A 216 -1.58 12.03 0.21
N MET A 217 -1.34 10.76 -0.12
CA MET A 217 -1.89 9.63 0.64
C MET A 217 -1.42 9.63 2.10
N ALA A 218 -0.12 9.86 2.35
CA ALA A 218 0.43 9.86 3.70
C ALA A 218 -0.11 11.01 4.54
N ILE A 219 -0.19 12.23 3.98
CA ILE A 219 -0.78 13.40 4.64
C ILE A 219 -2.25 13.14 4.96
N SER A 220 -3.04 12.67 4.00
CA SER A 220 -4.47 12.42 4.20
C SER A 220 -4.72 11.37 5.29
N LEU A 221 -3.93 10.29 5.35
CA LEU A 221 -4.07 9.29 6.41
C LEU A 221 -3.58 9.77 7.78
N LEU A 222 -2.49 10.53 7.85
CA LEU A 222 -2.06 11.13 9.12
C LEU A 222 -3.10 12.11 9.65
N SER A 223 -3.69 12.91 8.77
CA SER A 223 -4.79 13.84 9.09
C SER A 223 -6.11 13.13 9.39
N TYR A 224 -6.37 11.96 8.81
CA TYR A 224 -7.53 11.13 9.11
C TYR A 224 -7.60 10.74 10.59
N TYR A 225 -6.44 10.38 11.16
CA TYR A 225 -6.34 10.10 12.58
C TYR A 225 -6.54 11.34 13.45
N GLY A 226 -6.16 12.52 12.96
CA GLY A 226 -6.28 13.78 13.70
C GLY A 226 -5.27 13.90 14.85
N THR A 227 -5.57 14.78 15.81
CA THR A 227 -4.67 15.16 16.92
C THR A 227 -5.25 14.85 18.31
N GLU A 228 -6.31 14.06 18.38
CA GLU A 228 -6.92 13.68 19.66
C GLU A 228 -6.04 12.69 20.43
N PRO A 229 -5.86 12.83 21.76
CA PRO A 229 -5.04 11.91 22.55
C PRO A 229 -5.44 10.43 22.42
N GLY A 230 -6.73 10.13 22.24
CA GLY A 230 -7.25 8.76 22.09
C GLY A 230 -6.81 8.05 20.80
N VAL A 231 -6.26 8.77 19.83
CA VAL A 231 -5.77 8.23 18.56
C VAL A 231 -4.66 7.20 18.76
N VAL A 232 -3.76 7.44 19.72
CA VAL A 232 -2.61 6.57 19.99
C VAL A 232 -3.04 5.16 20.43
N VAL A 233 -4.24 5.03 20.99
CA VAL A 233 -4.81 3.73 21.42
C VAL A 233 -5.50 3.01 20.25
N ARG A 234 -6.12 3.77 19.34
CA ARG A 234 -6.90 3.23 18.20
C ARG A 234 -5.99 2.82 17.03
N CYS A 235 -4.94 3.59 16.78
CA CYS A 235 -4.01 3.40 15.66
C CYS A 235 -2.86 2.45 16.04
N PRO A 236 -2.60 1.35 15.28
CA PRO A 236 -1.43 0.53 15.50
C PRO A 236 -0.14 1.36 15.40
N PRO A 237 0.82 1.22 16.33
CA PRO A 237 1.97 2.11 16.43
C PRO A 237 2.87 2.12 15.18
N GLU A 238 2.89 1.03 14.44
CA GLU A 238 3.64 0.91 13.20
C GLU A 238 3.04 1.69 12.01
N VAL A 239 1.75 2.06 12.07
CA VAL A 239 1.08 2.84 11.02
C VAL A 239 1.64 4.25 10.89
N PRO A 240 1.63 5.11 11.94
CA PRO A 240 2.16 6.46 11.83
C PRO A 240 3.66 6.45 11.50
N LEU A 241 4.42 5.48 12.02
CA LEU A 241 5.84 5.33 11.66
C LEU A 241 6.03 5.09 10.14
N ARG A 242 5.26 4.18 9.54
CA ARG A 242 5.35 3.91 8.09
C ARG A 242 4.89 5.10 7.27
N LEU A 243 3.82 5.79 7.67
CA LEU A 243 3.32 6.97 6.96
C LEU A 243 4.30 8.14 7.03
N LEU A 244 4.91 8.42 8.19
CA LEU A 244 5.92 9.46 8.35
C LEU A 244 7.18 9.17 7.52
N ARG A 245 7.64 7.91 7.52
CA ARG A 245 8.75 7.48 6.65
C ARG A 245 8.38 7.64 5.17
N ALA A 246 7.19 7.22 4.78
CA ALA A 246 6.73 7.34 3.40
C ALA A 246 6.67 8.82 2.95
N LEU A 247 6.16 9.70 3.82
CA LEU A 247 6.08 11.13 3.59
C LEU A 247 7.47 11.75 3.42
N GLY A 248 8.39 11.49 4.35
CA GLY A 248 9.77 11.96 4.27
C GLY A 248 10.48 11.48 3.01
N THR A 249 10.40 10.17 2.72
CA THR A 249 10.96 9.57 1.51
C THR A 249 10.39 10.23 0.25
N ALA A 250 9.07 10.39 0.16
CA ALA A 250 8.42 10.97 -1.02
C ALA A 250 8.81 12.44 -1.25
N ILE A 251 8.91 13.25 -0.18
CA ILE A 251 9.27 14.66 -0.27
C ILE A 251 10.73 14.84 -0.70
N VAL A 252 11.66 14.10 -0.09
CA VAL A 252 13.08 14.14 -0.47
C VAL A 252 13.27 13.67 -1.92
N THR A 253 12.44 12.73 -2.35
CA THR A 253 12.42 12.23 -3.72
C THR A 253 11.89 13.28 -4.71
N SER A 254 10.81 14.00 -4.36
CA SER A 254 10.27 15.10 -5.18
C SER A 254 11.18 16.31 -5.25
N ILE A 255 11.81 16.67 -4.13
CA ILE A 255 12.63 17.87 -3.96
C ILE A 255 13.94 17.43 -3.30
N PRO A 256 14.88 16.89 -4.10
CA PRO A 256 16.17 16.49 -3.59
C PRO A 256 17.00 17.69 -3.17
N GLU A 257 17.92 17.48 -2.22
CA GLU A 257 18.97 18.48 -1.97
C GLU A 257 19.93 18.47 -3.17
N THR A 258 19.94 19.56 -3.93
CA THR A 258 20.93 19.79 -4.98
C THR A 258 21.77 21.00 -4.60
N ALA A 259 23.04 21.00 -5.00
CA ALA A 259 23.97 22.10 -4.73
C ALA A 259 23.55 23.41 -5.43
N GLU A 260 22.66 23.35 -6.42
CA GLU A 260 22.24 24.47 -7.27
C GLU A 260 20.96 25.17 -6.79
N ASP A 261 20.24 24.61 -5.82
CA ASP A 261 18.85 24.99 -5.49
C ASP A 261 18.67 26.21 -4.55
N GLY A 262 19.71 27.03 -4.36
CA GLY A 262 19.61 28.25 -3.53
C GLY A 262 19.75 28.04 -2.01
N GLY A 263 20.26 26.87 -1.60
CA GLY A 263 20.58 26.54 -0.20
C GLY A 263 19.46 25.83 0.59
N ASP A 264 19.80 25.36 1.78
CA ASP A 264 18.93 24.54 2.66
C ASP A 264 17.55 25.17 2.91
N ALA A 265 17.50 26.47 3.19
CA ALA A 265 16.25 27.19 3.45
C ALA A 265 15.28 27.18 2.26
N VAL A 266 15.79 27.30 1.02
CA VAL A 266 14.97 27.27 -0.19
C VAL A 266 14.40 25.87 -0.42
N THR A 267 15.23 24.83 -0.25
CA THR A 267 14.79 23.44 -0.32
C THR A 267 13.70 23.15 0.73
N LYS A 268 13.92 23.56 1.98
CA LYS A 268 12.94 23.44 3.07
C LYS A 268 11.62 24.12 2.73
N LEU A 269 11.65 25.34 2.20
CA LEU A 269 10.45 26.06 1.79
C LEU A 269 9.71 25.36 0.64
N LYS A 270 10.43 24.86 -0.38
CA LYS A 270 9.85 24.08 -1.48
C LYS A 270 9.14 22.82 -0.94
N ARG A 271 9.80 22.09 -0.03
CA ARG A 271 9.24 20.90 0.63
C ARG A 271 8.00 21.23 1.46
N THR A 272 8.04 22.31 2.24
CA THR A 272 6.89 22.84 2.98
C THR A 272 5.73 23.17 2.05
N ARG A 273 5.97 23.85 0.94
CA ARG A 273 4.92 24.15 -0.06
C ARG A 273 4.35 22.89 -0.69
N LEU A 274 5.17 21.87 -0.98
CA LEU A 274 4.68 20.59 -1.50
C LEU A 274 3.72 19.89 -0.53
N ILE A 275 4.07 19.81 0.76
CA ILE A 275 3.17 19.32 1.81
C ILE A 275 1.90 20.17 1.85
N GLY A 276 2.09 21.49 1.83
CA GLY A 276 1.02 22.47 1.87
C GLY A 276 -0.02 22.28 0.77
N SER A 277 0.41 22.18 -0.47
CA SER A 277 -0.45 21.89 -1.62
C SER A 277 -1.15 20.53 -1.51
N ALA A 278 -0.50 19.53 -0.90
CA ALA A 278 -1.10 18.21 -0.69
C ALA A 278 -2.12 18.19 0.46
N ALA A 279 -1.98 19.09 1.44
CA ALA A 279 -2.90 19.29 2.56
C ALA A 279 -3.98 20.34 2.29
N ALA A 280 -3.95 20.99 1.12
CA ALA A 280 -4.91 21.99 0.69
C ALA A 280 -6.32 21.37 0.54
N ALA A 281 -7.34 22.12 0.90
CA ALA A 281 -8.75 21.76 0.81
C ALA A 281 -9.29 21.98 -0.61
N SER A 282 -8.66 22.87 -1.38
CA SER A 282 -8.92 23.07 -2.81
C SER A 282 -7.62 23.37 -3.57
N ALA A 283 -7.67 23.34 -4.89
CA ALA A 283 -6.50 23.58 -5.74
C ALA A 283 -6.03 25.05 -5.71
N GLU A 284 -6.93 25.97 -5.36
CA GLU A 284 -6.72 27.42 -5.31
C GLU A 284 -6.22 27.91 -3.96
N GLU A 285 -6.22 27.04 -2.93
CA GLU A 285 -5.77 27.42 -1.60
C GLU A 285 -4.25 27.64 -1.56
N ASP A 286 -3.83 28.68 -0.84
CA ASP A 286 -2.42 28.94 -0.58
C ASP A 286 -1.75 27.72 0.10
N PRO A 287 -0.67 27.17 -0.49
CA PRO A 287 0.06 26.06 0.12
C PRO A 287 0.46 26.31 1.58
N LEU A 288 0.74 27.56 1.99
CA LEU A 288 1.09 27.82 3.39
C LEU A 288 -0.09 27.63 4.34
N ALA A 289 -1.32 27.90 3.91
CA ALA A 289 -2.52 27.59 4.70
C ALA A 289 -2.70 26.07 4.89
N GLY A 290 -2.51 25.30 3.81
CA GLY A 290 -2.49 23.84 3.89
C GLY A 290 -1.39 23.30 4.82
N TRP A 291 -0.18 23.88 4.76
CA TRP A 291 0.92 23.51 5.65
C TRP A 291 0.58 23.80 7.11
N ASN A 292 0.05 24.98 7.41
CA ASN A 292 -0.32 25.35 8.78
C ASN A 292 -1.32 24.35 9.38
N ARG A 293 -2.28 23.83 8.61
CA ARG A 293 -3.18 22.76 9.07
C ARG A 293 -2.45 21.45 9.35
N PHE A 294 -1.54 21.04 8.47
CA PHE A 294 -0.84 19.77 8.65
C PHE A 294 0.25 19.83 9.71
N ARG A 295 0.82 21.01 9.98
CA ARG A 295 1.85 21.22 11.01
C ARG A 295 1.38 20.75 12.39
N ASP A 296 0.12 20.96 12.72
CA ASP A 296 -0.44 20.54 14.02
C ASP A 296 -0.52 19.02 14.13
N VAL A 297 -0.86 18.33 13.02
CA VAL A 297 -0.84 16.86 12.94
C VAL A 297 0.57 16.34 13.15
N LEU A 298 1.55 16.90 12.45
CA LEU A 298 2.95 16.49 12.60
C LEU A 298 3.49 16.78 14.01
N GLY A 299 3.14 17.94 14.57
CA GLY A 299 3.47 18.35 15.93
C GLY A 299 2.89 17.40 16.99
N PHE A 300 1.66 16.91 16.79
CA PHE A 300 1.06 15.89 17.66
C PHE A 300 1.91 14.60 17.69
N TRP A 301 2.26 14.06 16.52
CA TRP A 301 3.05 12.83 16.43
C TRP A 301 4.47 12.99 16.96
N ALA A 302 5.03 14.20 16.91
CA ALA A 302 6.35 14.52 17.43
C ALA A 302 6.39 14.69 18.95
N LYS A 303 5.38 15.36 19.53
CA LYS A 303 5.43 15.85 20.92
C LYS A 303 4.64 14.99 21.91
N THR A 304 3.72 14.15 21.45
CA THR A 304 2.85 13.36 22.34
C THR A 304 3.61 12.24 23.04
N ALA A 305 3.70 12.28 24.38
CA ALA A 305 4.48 11.34 25.17
C ALA A 305 4.07 9.86 24.99
N ALA A 306 2.77 9.60 24.76
CA ALA A 306 2.25 8.25 24.54
C ALA A 306 2.68 7.64 23.19
N VAL A 307 3.16 8.45 22.25
CA VAL A 307 3.65 7.98 20.94
C VAL A 307 5.04 7.33 21.10
N GLN A 308 5.24 6.19 20.44
CA GLN A 308 6.50 5.45 20.50
C GLN A 308 7.71 6.33 20.10
N PRO A 309 8.88 6.17 20.75
CA PRO A 309 10.05 7.00 20.49
C PRO A 309 10.48 7.02 19.01
N ALA A 310 10.40 5.90 18.31
CA ALA A 310 10.75 5.83 16.89
C ALA A 310 9.84 6.71 16.01
N THR A 311 8.53 6.73 16.29
CA THR A 311 7.55 7.56 15.58
C THR A 311 7.79 9.04 15.90
N ARG A 312 8.02 9.40 17.17
CA ARG A 312 8.37 10.76 17.57
C ARG A 312 9.65 11.25 16.89
N GLY A 313 10.69 10.43 16.91
CA GLY A 313 11.96 10.73 16.24
C GLY A 313 11.79 10.94 14.73
N CYS A 314 11.01 10.10 14.07
CA CYS A 314 10.71 10.25 12.65
C CYS A 314 9.94 11.55 12.34
N ALA A 315 8.97 11.92 13.18
CA ALA A 315 8.22 13.16 13.03
C ALA A 315 9.11 14.40 13.26
N ASN A 316 10.00 14.37 14.26
CA ASN A 316 10.98 15.44 14.51
C ASN A 316 11.94 15.61 13.32
N ALA A 317 12.54 14.51 12.83
CA ALA A 317 13.41 14.56 11.67
C ALA A 317 12.69 15.10 10.43
N LEU A 318 11.40 14.76 10.25
CA LEU A 318 10.61 15.33 9.16
C LEU A 318 10.39 16.84 9.34
N MET A 319 10.11 17.33 10.56
CA MET A 319 10.00 18.77 10.81
C MET A 319 11.30 19.51 10.51
N GLU A 320 12.45 18.93 10.87
CA GLU A 320 13.78 19.50 10.57
C GLU A 320 14.07 19.63 9.07
N CYS A 321 13.46 18.78 8.23
CA CYS A 321 13.53 18.83 6.77
C CYS A 321 12.61 19.88 6.13
N LEU A 322 11.85 20.63 6.94
CA LEU A 322 10.84 21.59 6.52
C LEU A 322 11.17 22.98 7.06
N SER A 323 10.54 24.00 6.50
CA SER A 323 10.72 25.38 6.95
C SER A 323 9.95 25.63 8.24
N ASP A 324 10.63 26.19 9.25
CA ASP A 324 10.00 26.71 10.47
C ASP A 324 9.16 27.97 10.22
N SER A 325 9.32 28.58 9.04
CA SER A 325 8.79 29.90 8.70
C SER A 325 7.27 29.92 8.78
N GLN A 326 6.75 30.67 9.75
CA GLN A 326 5.57 31.50 9.52
C GLN A 326 6.04 32.64 8.61
N LEU A 327 5.91 32.49 7.30
CA LEU A 327 6.04 33.63 6.39
C LEU A 327 4.77 34.45 6.45
#